data_AF-A0A183MG38-F1
#
_entry.id   AF-A0A183MG38-F1
#
_cell.length_a   1.000
_cell.length_b   1.000
_cell.length_c   1.000
_cell.angle_alpha   90.00
_cell.angle_beta   90.00
_cell.angle_gamma   90.00
#
_symmetry.space_group_name_H-M   'P 1'
#
loop_
_entity.id
_entity.type
_entity.pdbx_description
1 polymer ?
#
loop_
_entity_poly.entity_id
_entity_poly.type
_entity_poly.pdbx_seq_one_letter_code
_entity_poly.pdbx_strand_id
1 'polypeptide(L)'
;MDKRILLLRKGIDWHFNPPAASHWGGVWECMILSAHRVLGALVKEQSLTDECFGTFMIEAERIINNRHLVPITDDLNDLNAITPAKL
;
A
#
# COMPACT_ATOMS: atom_id res chain seq x y z
N MET A 1 -3.36 -15.65 -23.67
CA MET A 1 -4.71 -15.52 -23.09
C MET A 1 -4.85 -14.09 -22.59
N ASP A 2 -5.88 -13.37 -23.05
CA ASP A 2 -6.07 -11.97 -22.67
C ASP A 2 -6.40 -11.86 -21.16
N LYS A 3 -5.59 -11.08 -20.43
CA LYS A 3 -5.76 -10.84 -18.98
C LYS A 3 -7.14 -10.26 -18.67
N ARG A 4 -7.75 -9.51 -19.60
CA ARG A 4 -9.10 -8.96 -19.44
C ARG A 4 -10.16 -10.06 -19.36
N ILE A 5 -10.04 -11.09 -20.21
CA ILE A 5 -10.96 -12.24 -20.20
C ILE A 5 -10.86 -13.00 -18.87
N LEU A 6 -9.65 -13.12 -18.30
CA LEU A 6 -9.46 -13.73 -16.99
C LEU A 6 -10.13 -12.94 -15.86
N LEU A 7 -10.01 -11.61 -15.87
CA LEU A 7 -10.62 -10.74 -14.86
C LEU A 7 -12.15 -10.74 -14.95
N LEU A 8 -12.70 -10.67 -16.17
CA LEU A 8 -14.15 -10.74 -16.39
C LEU A 8 -14.76 -12.05 -15.89
N ARG A 9 -14.06 -13.19 -16.07
CA ARG A 9 -14.51 -14.48 -15.49
C ARG A 9 -14.57 -14.47 -13.96
N LYS A 10 -13.80 -13.60 -13.31
CA LYS A 10 -13.83 -13.38 -11.86
C LYS A 10 -14.83 -12.30 -11.44
N GLY A 11 -15.60 -11.74 -12.38
CA GLY A 11 -16.52 -10.63 -12.12
C GLY A 11 -15.81 -9.29 -11.85
N ILE A 12 -14.54 -9.16 -12.25
CA ILE A 12 -13.76 -7.93 -12.05
C ILE A 12 -13.78 -7.13 -13.34
N ASP A 13 -14.31 -5.91 -13.25
CA ASP A 13 -14.28 -4.94 -14.35
C ASP A 13 -13.04 -4.05 -14.26
N TRP A 14 -12.22 -4.06 -15.32
CA TRP A 14 -10.94 -3.36 -15.34
C TRP A 14 -11.06 -2.03 -16.08
N HIS A 15 -10.72 -0.95 -15.39
CA HIS A 15 -10.75 0.41 -15.92
C HIS A 15 -9.34 1.01 -15.92
N PHE A 16 -8.97 1.68 -17.01
CA PHE A 16 -7.76 2.50 -17.03
C PHE A 16 -8.06 3.90 -16.49
N ASN A 17 -7.08 4.53 -15.86
CA ASN A 17 -7.16 5.94 -15.53
C ASN A 17 -7.34 6.76 -16.83
N PRO A 18 -8.16 7.82 -16.82
CA PRO A 18 -8.25 8.72 -17.96
C PRO A 18 -6.86 9.27 -18.32
N PRO A 19 -6.47 9.36 -19.61
CA PRO A 19 -5.10 9.71 -20.02
C PRO A 19 -4.57 11.03 -19.45
N ALA A 20 -5.46 11.99 -19.16
CA ALA A 20 -5.11 13.31 -18.64
C ALA A 20 -5.40 13.49 -17.13
N ALA A 21 -5.81 12.42 -16.43
CA ALA A 21 -6.23 12.48 -15.04
C ALA A 21 -5.22 11.75 -14.12
N SER A 22 -3.96 12.20 -14.14
CA SER A 22 -2.88 11.62 -13.32
C SER A 22 -3.20 11.59 -11.83
N HIS A 23 -3.98 12.54 -11.33
CA HIS A 23 -4.43 12.61 -9.94
C HIS A 23 -5.25 11.38 -9.49
N TRP A 24 -5.88 10.64 -10.41
CA TRP A 24 -6.54 9.36 -10.08
C TRP A 24 -5.51 8.34 -9.60
N GLY A 25 -4.28 8.43 -10.13
CA GLY A 25 -3.10 7.64 -9.76
C GLY A 25 -2.61 7.80 -8.32
N GLY A 26 -2.97 8.92 -7.66
CA GLY A 26 -2.26 9.40 -6.47
C GLY A 26 -2.22 8.42 -5.30
N VAL A 27 -3.30 7.67 -5.07
CA VAL A 27 -3.32 6.67 -3.99
C VAL A 27 -2.31 5.54 -4.23
N TRP A 28 -2.20 5.06 -5.46
CA TRP A 28 -1.24 4.02 -5.82
C TRP A 28 0.21 4.54 -5.74
N GLU A 29 0.45 5.78 -6.18
CA GLU A 29 1.75 6.44 -6.07
C GLU A 29 2.17 6.60 -4.60
N CYS A 30 1.26 7.04 -3.72
CA CYS A 30 1.49 7.11 -2.28
C CYS A 30 1.82 5.73 -1.67
N MET A 31 1.14 4.67 -2.13
CA MET A 31 1.43 3.31 -1.68
C MET A 31 2.79 2.79 -2.16
N ILE A 32 3.17 3.08 -3.41
CA ILE A 32 4.50 2.77 -3.95
C ILE A 32 5.59 3.47 -3.14
N LEU A 33 5.42 4.76 -2.84
CA LEU A 33 6.34 5.52 -2.00
C LEU A 33 6.44 4.95 -0.58
N SER A 34 5.32 4.50 -0.01
CA SER A 34 5.30 3.85 1.30
C SER A 34 6.08 2.54 1.30
N ALA A 35 5.89 1.70 0.28
CA ALA A 35 6.66 0.47 0.09
C ALA A 35 8.16 0.74 -0.05
N HIS A 36 8.55 1.72 -0.87
CA HIS A 36 9.95 2.10 -1.03
C HIS A 36 10.59 2.57 0.28
N ARG A 37 9.87 3.36 1.09
CA ARG A 37 10.36 3.82 2.40
C ARG A 37 10.59 2.67 3.37
N VAL A 38 9.63 1.75 3.47
CA VAL A 38 9.76 0.59 4.36
C VAL A 38 10.88 -0.33 3.91
N LEU A 39 10.96 -0.65 2.61
CA LEU A 39 12.04 -1.47 2.06
C LEU A 39 13.41 -0.83 2.27
N GLY A 40 13.54 0.48 2.04
CA GLY A 40 14.79 1.21 2.31
C GLY A 40 15.24 1.11 3.77
N ALA A 41 14.29 1.14 4.72
CA ALA A 41 14.59 0.98 6.14
C ALA A 41 14.96 -0.47 6.53
N LEU A 42 14.39 -1.47 5.84
CA LEU A 42 14.64 -2.90 6.10
C LEU A 42 15.96 -3.39 5.48
N VAL A 43 16.20 -3.08 4.20
CA VAL A 43 17.33 -3.61 3.41
C VAL A 43 18.66 -3.04 3.88
N LYS A 44 18.74 -1.71 4.10
CA LYS A 44 19.98 -1.01 4.47
C LYS A 44 21.16 -1.41 3.54
N GLU A 45 22.27 -1.89 4.09
CA GLU A 45 23.49 -2.28 3.35
C GLU A 45 23.52 -3.78 2.99
N GLN A 46 22.41 -4.50 3.12
CA GLN A 46 22.35 -5.94 2.85
C GLN A 46 22.34 -6.22 1.34
N SER A 47 23.07 -7.25 0.92
CA SER A 47 23.01 -7.75 -0.47
C SER A 47 21.67 -8.47 -0.70
N LEU A 48 20.96 -8.08 -1.75
CA LEU A 48 19.66 -8.65 -2.09
C LEU A 48 19.83 -9.82 -3.05
N THR A 49 19.59 -11.04 -2.54
CA THR A 49 19.20 -12.18 -3.37
C THR A 49 17.69 -12.14 -3.62
N ASP A 50 17.20 -12.88 -4.61
CA ASP A 50 15.76 -12.95 -4.90
C ASP A 50 14.94 -13.45 -3.70
N GLU A 51 15.47 -14.42 -2.96
CA GLU A 51 14.83 -14.98 -1.76
C GLU A 51 14.77 -13.97 -0.61
N CYS A 52 15.88 -13.27 -0.36
CA CYS A 52 15.93 -12.19 0.63
C CYS A 52 14.97 -11.05 0.24
N PHE A 53 14.93 -10.67 -1.04
CA PHE A 53 14.01 -9.66 -1.53
C PHE A 53 12.55 -10.05 -1.32
N GLY A 54 12.18 -11.30 -1.61
CA GLY A 54 10.84 -11.82 -1.32
C GLY A 54 10.47 -11.70 0.16
N THR A 55 11.41 -12.03 1.05
CA THR A 55 11.22 -11.88 2.50
C THR A 55 11.04 -10.41 2.91
N PHE A 56 11.85 -9.49 2.37
CA PHE A 56 11.70 -8.06 2.65
C PHE A 56 10.38 -7.50 2.14
N MET A 57 9.89 -7.98 0.99
CA MET A 57 8.58 -7.60 0.46
C MET A 57 7.43 -8.03 1.40
N ILE A 58 7.50 -9.25 1.94
CA ILE A 58 6.51 -9.74 2.92
C ILE A 58 6.54 -8.89 4.20
N GLU A 59 7.73 -8.54 4.70
CA GLU A 59 7.86 -7.67 5.86
C GLU A 59 7.35 -6.25 5.59
N ALA A 60 7.63 -5.71 4.40
CA ALA A 60 7.12 -4.41 4.01
C ALA A 60 5.59 -4.39 3.90
N GLU A 61 5.00 -5.42 3.30
CA GLU A 61 3.55 -5.63 3.25
C GLU A 61 2.97 -5.66 4.67
N ARG A 62 3.56 -6.44 5.59
CA ARG A 62 3.11 -6.56 6.97
C ARG A 62 3.12 -5.20 7.68
N ILE A 63 4.18 -4.43 7.55
CA ILE A 63 4.31 -3.10 8.16
C ILE A 63 3.26 -2.13 7.61
N ILE A 64 3.05 -2.12 6.29
CA ILE A 64 2.11 -1.21 5.65
C ILE A 64 0.66 -1.57 6.02
N ASN A 65 0.31 -2.85 5.99
CA ASN A 65 -1.05 -3.32 6.30
C ASN A 65 -1.40 -3.21 7.79
N ASN A 66 -0.42 -3.33 8.69
CA ASN A 66 -0.63 -3.17 10.13
C ASN A 66 -0.46 -1.72 10.62
N ARG A 67 -0.15 -0.78 9.73
CA ARG A 67 -0.09 0.64 10.08
C ARG A 67 -1.48 1.13 10.44
N HIS A 68 -1.60 1.81 11.58
CA HIS A 68 -2.83 2.48 11.98
C HIS A 68 -3.26 3.52 10.95
N LEU A 69 -4.54 3.53 10.60
CA LEU A 69 -5.11 4.49 9.65
C LEU A 69 -4.97 5.93 10.15
N VAL A 70 -5.05 6.12 11.46
CA VAL A 70 -4.87 7.39 12.17
C VAL A 70 -3.78 7.23 13.24
N PRO A 71 -3.12 8.32 13.67
CA PRO A 71 -2.24 8.28 14.83
C PRO A 71 -2.96 7.70 16.05
N ILE A 72 -2.29 6.81 16.77
CA ILE A 72 -2.78 6.34 18.07
C ILE A 72 -2.51 7.43 19.09
N THR A 73 -3.49 7.69 19.93
CA THR A 73 -3.41 8.57 21.10
C THR A 73 -3.09 7.74 22.33
N ASP A 74 -2.18 8.23 23.18
CA ASP A 74 -1.91 7.64 24.49
C ASP A 74 -2.78 8.27 25.60
N ASP A 75 -3.61 9.26 25.26
CA ASP A 75 -4.52 9.90 26.21
C ASP A 75 -5.75 9.02 26.47
N LEU A 76 -5.89 8.57 27.72
CA LEU A 76 -7.01 7.77 28.20
C LEU A 76 -8.37 8.49 28.11
N ASN A 77 -8.37 9.83 27.97
CA ASN A 77 -9.57 10.64 27.81
C ASN A 77 -9.88 10.99 26.35
N ASP A 78 -9.11 10.47 25.39
CA ASP A 78 -9.36 10.71 23.98
C ASP A 78 -10.53 9.85 23.47
N LEU A 79 -11.75 10.31 23.73
CA LEU A 79 -13.00 9.67 23.33
C LEU A 79 -13.41 9.98 21.89
N ASN A 80 -12.48 10.47 21.09
CA ASN A 80 -12.71 10.87 19.72
C ASN A 80 -12.96 9.67 18.81
N ALA A 81 -14.15 9.59 18.21
CA ALA A 81 -14.41 8.60 17.17
C ALA A 81 -13.51 8.83 15.94
N ILE A 82 -13.06 7.74 15.31
CA ILE A 82 -12.43 7.78 13.98
C ILE A 82 -13.55 8.11 12.98
N THR A 83 -13.50 9.30 12.40
CA THR A 83 -14.44 9.75 11.37
C THR A 83 -13.74 9.80 10.01
N PRO A 84 -14.48 9.76 8.88
CA PRO A 84 -13.87 9.92 7.56
C PRO A 84 -13.07 11.22 7.40
N ALA A 85 -13.42 12.27 8.14
CA ALA A 85 -12.67 13.52 8.16
C ALA A 85 -11.29 13.42 8.86
N LYS A 86 -11.02 12.32 9.56
CA LYS A 86 -9.74 12.02 10.22
C LYS A 86 -8.86 11.04 9.43
N LEU A 87 -9.37 10.46 8.34
CA LEU A 87 -8.60 9.66 7.38
C LEU A 87 -7.90 10.57 6.37
#